data_AF-S0N512-F1
#
_entry.id   AF-S0N512-F1
#
_cell.length_a   1.000
_cell.length_b   1.000
_cell.length_c   1.000
_cell.angle_alpha   90.00
_cell.angle_beta   90.00
_cell.angle_gamma   90.00
#
_symmetry.space_group_name_H-M   'P 1'
#
loop_
_entity.id
_entity.type
_entity.pdbx_description
1 polymer ?
#
loop_
_entity_poly.entity_id
_entity_poly.type
_entity_poly.pdbx_seq_one_letter_code
_entity_poly.pdbx_strand_id
1 'polypeptide(L)' 'MNEYIEIIHARENNLKNVSLNIPKNKITIFTGVSGSGKSSIVFDTIAQEAGRQLNETYDSFTRLFLPK' A
#
# COMPACT_ATOMS: atom_id res chain seq x y z
N MET A 1 5.35 -20.02 -7.23
CA MET A 1 5.94 -19.04 -6.32
C MET A 1 4.85 -18.05 -5.95
N ASN A 2 4.59 -17.80 -4.67
CA ASN A 2 3.61 -16.79 -4.28
C ASN A 2 4.28 -15.42 -4.32
N GLU A 3 3.72 -14.49 -5.07
CA GLU A 3 4.16 -13.09 -5.07
C GLU A 3 3.44 -12.32 -3.95
N TYR A 4 4.19 -11.50 -3.22
CA TYR A 4 3.66 -10.68 -2.12
C TYR A 4 3.88 -9.19 -2.41
N ILE A 5 3.02 -8.35 -1.86
CA ILE A 5 3.35 -6.95 -1.56
C ILE A 5 3.99 -6.98 -0.17
N GLU A 6 5.27 -6.64 -0.12
CA GLU A 6 6.04 -6.64 1.12
C GLU A 6 6.08 -5.24 1.71
N ILE A 7 5.66 -5.14 2.97
CA ILE A 7 5.76 -3.93 3.77
C ILE A 7 6.81 -4.20 4.84
N ILE A 8 7.87 -3.40 4.85
CA ILE A 8 8.99 -3.56 5.76
C ILE A 8 9.06 -2.32 6.65
N HIS A 9 8.99 -2.53 7.96
CA HIS A 9 9.22 -1.48 8.96
C HIS A 9 8.35 -0.22 8.79
N ALA A 10 7.08 -0.37 8.44
CA ALA A 10 6.14 0.75 8.30
C ALA A 10 5.96 1.52 9.62
N ARG A 11 6.04 2.85 9.51
CA ARG A 11 6.00 3.82 10.62
C ARG A 11 5.03 4.97 10.37
N GLU A 12 4.22 4.86 9.33
CA GLU A 12 3.27 5.92 8.97
C GLU A 12 2.25 6.14 10.09
N ASN A 13 1.99 7.40 10.42
CA ASN A 13 1.15 7.81 11.56
C ASN A 13 1.55 7.13 12.89
N ASN A 14 0.71 6.22 13.39
CA ASN A 14 0.88 5.55 14.68
C ASN A 14 1.39 4.10 14.56
N LEU A 15 1.83 3.69 13.36
CA LEU A 15 2.39 2.36 13.13
C LEU A 15 3.71 2.20 13.88
N LYS A 16 3.84 1.09 14.62
CA LYS A 16 5.00 0.79 15.46
C LYS A 16 5.94 -0.19 14.77
N ASN A 17 6.61 0.25 13.70
CA ASN A 17 7.59 -0.55 12.96
C ASN A 17 7.02 -1.87 12.39
N VAL A 18 5.83 -1.79 11.80
CA VAL A 18 5.05 -2.96 11.36
C VAL A 18 5.63 -3.52 10.06
N SER A 19 5.82 -4.84 9.98
CA SER A 19 6.20 -5.53 8.73
C SER A 19 5.18 -6.62 8.42
N LEU A 20 4.74 -6.72 7.18
CA LEU A 20 3.78 -7.73 6.75
C LEU A 20 3.89 -8.04 5.25
N ASN A 21 3.43 -9.25 4.89
CA ASN A 21 3.38 -9.71 3.51
C ASN A 21 1.92 -9.90 3.09
N ILE A 22 1.49 -9.16 2.07
CA ILE A 22 0.13 -9.24 1.53
C ILE A 22 0.17 -10.09 0.26
N PRO A 23 -0.56 -11.22 0.18
CA PRO A 23 -0.54 -12.05 -1.01
C PRO A 23 -1.14 -11.31 -2.21
N LYS A 24 -0.40 -11.26 -3.32
CA LYS A 24 -0.95 -10.74 -4.58
C LYS A 24 -2.05 -11.65 -5.11
N ASN A 25 -2.95 -11.09 -5.91
CA ASN A 25 -4.05 -11.82 -6.56
C ASN A 25 -5.01 -12.51 -5.58
N LYS A 26 -5.14 -11.97 -4.37
CA LYS A 26 -6.05 -12.43 -3.32
C LYS A 26 -6.78 -11.25 -2.70
N ILE A 27 -8.00 -11.49 -2.23
CA ILE A 27 -8.74 -10.51 -1.42
C ILE A 27 -8.17 -10.57 0.00
N THR A 28 -7.56 -9.49 0.46
CA THR A 28 -7.04 -9.35 1.83
C THR A 28 -7.87 -8.33 2.59
N ILE A 29 -8.35 -8.71 3.77
CA ILE A 29 -9.19 -7.86 4.62
C ILE A 29 -8.37 -7.35 5.82
N PHE A 30 -8.35 -6.04 6.02
CA PHE A 30 -7.78 -5.41 7.21
C PHE A 30 -8.89 -5.07 8.21
N THR A 31 -8.84 -5.66 9.39
CA THR A 31 -9.83 -5.47 10.46
C THR A 31 -9.17 -5.19 11.81
N GLY A 32 -9.93 -4.65 12.76
CA GLY A 32 -9.44 -4.23 14.08
C GLY A 32 -10.08 -2.95 14.60
N VAL A 33 -9.86 -2.65 15.89
CA VAL A 33 -10.44 -1.50 16.61
C VAL A 33 -10.09 -0.14 15.99
N SER A 34 -10.86 0.91 16.26
CA SER A 34 -10.52 2.27 15.84
C SER A 34 -9.11 2.66 16.32
N GLY A 35 -8.34 3.36 15.48
CA GLY A 35 -6.97 3.77 15.81
C GLY A 35 -5.89 2.66 15.74
N SER A 36 -6.23 1.43 15.34
CA SER A 36 -5.24 0.34 15.22
C SER A 36 -4.23 0.46 14.06
N GLY A 37 -4.34 1.49 13.21
CA GLY A 37 -3.43 1.71 12.08
C GLY A 37 -3.84 1.05 10.75
N LYS A 38 -5.05 0.49 10.65
CA LYS A 38 -5.58 -0.11 9.40
C LYS A 38 -5.53 0.86 8.22
N SER A 39 -6.10 2.06 8.40
CA SER A 39 -6.12 3.09 7.38
C SER A 39 -4.71 3.56 7.01
N SER A 40 -3.82 3.62 8.00
CA SER A 40 -2.41 3.99 7.79
C SER A 40 -1.66 2.97 6.95
N ILE A 41 -1.96 1.68 7.09
CA ILE A 41 -1.39 0.64 6.21
C ILE A 41 -2.01 0.72 4.81
N VAL A 42 -3.34 0.73 4.71
CA VAL A 42 -4.03 0.59 3.41
C VAL A 42 -3.93 1.84 2.55
N PHE A 43 -4.26 3.01 3.11
CA PHE A 43 -4.34 4.25 2.36
C PHE A 43 -3.02 5.01 2.40
N ASP A 44 -2.48 5.24 3.60
CA ASP A 44 -1.33 6.14 3.75
C ASP A 44 -0.01 5.48 3.35
N THR A 45 0.11 4.16 3.46
CA THR A 45 1.31 3.42 3.04
C THR A 45 1.14 2.81 1.65
N ILE A 46 0.24 1.83 1.49
CA ILE A 46 0.16 1.04 0.24
C ILE A 46 -0.33 1.89 -0.93
N ALA A 47 -1.46 2.58 -0.79
CA ALA A 47 -2.03 3.33 -1.90
C ALA A 47 -1.13 4.50 -2.34
N GLN A 48 -0.54 5.23 -1.38
CA GLN A 48 0.43 6.29 -1.68
C GLN A 48 1.68 5.75 -2.39
N GLU A 49 2.30 4.69 -1.89
CA GLU A 49 3.51 4.13 -2.52
C GLU A 49 3.22 3.50 -3.89
N ALA A 50 2.07 2.84 -4.05
CA ALA A 50 1.64 2.34 -5.35
C ALA A 50 1.46 3.50 -6.34
N GLY A 51 0.80 4.58 -5.93
CA GLY A 51 0.66 5.80 -6.73
C GLY A 51 2.00 6.42 -7.10
N ARG A 52 2.93 6.52 -6.14
CA ARG A 52 4.29 7.04 -6.37
C ARG A 52 5.05 6.19 -7.41
N GLN A 53 5.05 4.87 -7.25
CA GLN A 53 5.72 3.96 -8.18
C GLN A 53 5.11 3.98 -9.58
N LEU A 54 3.78 4.03 -9.68
CA LEU A 54 3.10 4.20 -10.97
C LEU A 54 3.48 5.52 -11.64
N ASN A 55 3.49 6.61 -10.87
CA ASN A 55 3.92 7.90 -11.37
C ASN A 55 5.38 7.80 -11.87
N GLU A 56 6.31 7.30 -11.08
CA GLU A 56 7.72 7.17 -11.50
C GLU A 56 7.94 6.30 -12.74
N THR A 57 7.08 5.30 -12.96
CA THR A 57 7.22 4.35 -14.07
C THR A 57 6.69 4.92 -15.39
N TYR A 58 5.65 5.75 -15.36
CA TYR A 58 4.96 6.23 -16.57
C TYR A 58 5.20 7.72 -16.84
N ASP A 59 5.33 8.07 -18.12
CA ASP A 59 5.45 9.45 -18.55
C ASP A 59 4.17 10.27 -18.25
N SER A 60 4.32 11.60 -18.25
CA SER A 60 3.22 12.52 -17.93
C SER A 60 2.01 12.37 -18.86
N PHE A 61 2.22 11.89 -20.10
CA PHE A 61 1.17 11.70 -21.09
C PHE A 61 0.34 10.44 -20.81
N THR A 62 0.99 9.32 -20.50
CA THR A 62 0.37 8.03 -20.18
C THR A 62 -0.42 8.11 -18.88
N ARG A 63 0.05 8.90 -17.90
CA ARG A 63 -0.68 9.14 -16.64
C ARG A 63 -2.06 9.76 -16.83
N LEU A 64 -2.32 10.48 -17.93
CA LEU A 64 -3.62 11.09 -18.19
C LEU A 64 -4.75 10.05 -18.36
N PHE A 65 -4.37 8.81 -18.71
CA PHE A 65 -5.28 7.71 -19.00
C PHE A 65 -5.30 6.63 -17.91
N LEU A 66 -4.50 6.79 -16.84
CA LEU A 66 -4.52 5.87 -15.72
C LEU A 66 -5.76 6.11 -14.85
N PRO A 67 -6.37 5.04 -14.30
CA PRO A 67 -7.45 5.18 -13.33
C PRO A 67 -6.97 5.95 -12.10
N LYS A 68 -7.80 6.90 -11.65
CA LYS A 68 -7.56 7.69 -10.43
C LYS A 68 -8.03 6.96 -9.18
#